data_AF-A0A227F6I7-F1
#
_entry.id   AF-A0A227F6I7-F1
#
_cell.length_a   1.000
_cell.length_b   1.000
_cell.length_c   1.000
_cell.angle_alpha   90.00
_cell.angle_beta   90.00
_cell.angle_gamma   90.00
#
_symmetry.space_group_name_H-M   'P 1'
#
loop_
_entity.id
_entity.type
_entity.pdbx_description
1 polymer ?
#
loop_
_entity_poly.entity_id
_entity_poly.type
_entity_poly.pdbx_seq_one_letter_code
_entity_poly.pdbx_strand_id
1 'polypeptide(L)' 'TNLDSFYNVLHPCVMPMVQKRKGGRIVTLASVSGLMGNRGQTNYSAAKAGVIGATKSLALELAKRK' A
#
# COMPACT_ATOMS: atom_id res chain seq x y z
N THR A 1 0.68 -0.96 13.71
CA THR A 1 -0.24 -1.92 13.08
C THR A 1 0.10 -2.08 11.61
N ASN A 2 -0.45 -3.07 10.89
CA ASN A 2 -0.12 -3.35 9.48
C ASN A 2 -0.21 -2.12 8.54
N LEU A 3 -1.14 -1.20 8.81
CA LEU A 3 -1.28 0.04 8.03
C LEU A 3 -0.28 1.12 8.44
N ASP A 4 0.03 1.24 9.73
CA ASP A 4 1.08 2.16 10.19
C ASP A 4 2.45 1.76 9.61
N SER A 5 2.75 0.47 9.59
CA SER A 5 3.99 -0.04 9.00
C SER A 5 4.08 0.28 7.51
N PHE A 6 2.97 0.16 6.77
CA PHE A 6 2.90 0.57 5.37
C PHE A 6 3.20 2.06 5.19
N TYR A 7 2.56 2.92 5.98
CA TYR A 7 2.77 4.37 5.93
C TYR A 7 4.20 4.77 6.30
N ASN A 8 4.73 4.23 7.40
CA ASN A 8 6.05 4.58 7.93
C ASN A 8 7.19 4.24 6.96
N VAL A 9 7.01 3.22 6.12
CA VAL A 9 7.99 2.88 5.06
C VAL A 9 7.81 3.78 3.84
N LEU A 10 6.57 4.03 3.41
CA LEU A 10 6.31 4.76 2.18
C LEU A 10 6.54 6.25 2.30
N HIS A 11 6.13 6.86 3.41
CA HIS A 11 6.21 8.31 3.61
C HIS A 11 7.62 8.88 3.34
N PRO A 12 8.71 8.31 3.90
CA PRO A 12 10.06 8.80 3.61
C PRO A 12 10.60 8.36 2.24
N CYS A 13 10.14 7.24 1.68
CA CYS A 13 10.72 6.68 0.45
C CYS A 13 10.11 7.23 -0.85
N VAL A 14 8.82 7.56 -0.85
CA VAL A 14 8.05 7.87 -2.07
C VAL A 14 8.60 9.12 -2.78
N MET A 15 8.76 10.24 -2.08
CA MET A 15 9.21 11.49 -2.73
C MET A 15 10.65 11.41 -3.26
N PRO A 16 11.63 10.85 -2.52
CA PRO A 16 12.96 10.60 -3.08
C PRO A 16 12.95 9.68 -4.31
N MET A 17 12.07 8.66 -4.34
CA MET A 17 11.93 7.78 -5.52
C MET A 17 11.41 8.53 -6.74
N VAL A 18 10.43 9.42 -6.56
CA VAL A 18 9.89 10.27 -7.63
C VAL A 18 10.94 11.25 -8.12
N GLN A 19 11.62 11.97 -7.21
CA GLN A 19 12.63 12.98 -7.54
C GLN A 19 13.82 12.41 -8.31
N LYS A 20 14.22 11.16 -8.03
CA LYS A 20 15.31 10.50 -8.75
C LYS A 20 15.02 10.30 -10.24
N ARG A 21 13.76 10.35 -10.69
CA ARG A 21 13.33 10.16 -12.09
C ARG A 21 13.95 8.93 -12.81
N LYS A 22 14.33 7.91 -12.04
CA LYS A 22 15.00 6.68 -12.52
C LYS A 22 14.08 5.46 -12.59
N GLY A 23 12.78 5.67 -12.43
CA GLY A 23 11.77 4.59 -12.39
C GLY A 23 11.81 3.83 -11.06
N GLY A 24 10.89 4.15 -10.16
CA GLY A 24 10.66 3.41 -8.92
C GLY A 24 9.50 2.43 -9.06
N ARG A 25 9.57 1.29 -8.35
CA ARG A 25 8.45 0.34 -8.23
C ARG A 25 8.18 0.08 -6.77
N ILE A 26 6.91 0.12 -6.37
CA ILE A 26 6.44 -0.20 -5.03
C ILE A 26 5.57 -1.44 -5.15
N VAL A 27 5.91 -2.50 -4.41
CA VAL A 27 5.16 -3.75 -4.38
C VAL A 27 4.68 -4.00 -2.96
N THR A 28 3.39 -4.29 -2.81
CA THR A 28 2.72 -4.35 -1.51
C THR A 28 2.10 -5.73 -1.32
N LEU A 29 2.35 -6.37 -0.18
CA LEU A 29 1.86 -7.73 0.09
C LEU A 29 0.53 -7.71 0.84
N ALA A 30 -0.53 -8.08 0.13
CA ALA A 30 -1.88 -8.23 0.67
C ALA A 30 -2.22 -9.71 0.98
N SER A 31 -3.51 -10.03 1.10
CA SER A 31 -4.01 -11.39 1.34
C SER A 31 -5.41 -11.55 0.75
N VAL A 32 -5.79 -12.78 0.40
CA VAL A 32 -7.14 -13.14 -0.05
C VAL A 32 -8.19 -12.80 1.01
N SER A 33 -7.84 -12.89 2.30
CA SER A 33 -8.71 -12.48 3.40
C SER A 33 -9.10 -10.98 3.34
N GLY A 34 -8.32 -10.15 2.64
CA GLY A 34 -8.66 -8.74 2.37
C GLY A 34 -9.61 -8.52 1.19
N LEU A 35 -9.89 -9.56 0.40
CA LEU A 35 -10.84 -9.52 -0.72
C LEU A 35 -12.19 -10.13 -0.35
N MET A 36 -12.20 -11.33 0.22
CA MET A 36 -13.43 -12.09 0.50
C MET A 36 -13.77 -12.19 2.00
N GLY A 37 -12.96 -11.61 2.88
CA GLY A 37 -13.08 -11.85 4.32
C GLY A 37 -12.73 -13.30 4.69
N ASN A 38 -12.35 -13.52 5.95
CA ASN A 38 -12.19 -14.88 6.47
C ASN A 38 -12.73 -14.95 7.90
N ARG A 39 -13.47 -16.01 8.22
CA ARG A 39 -14.14 -16.16 9.52
C ARG A 39 -13.08 -16.19 10.64
N GLY A 40 -13.27 -15.38 11.67
CA GLY A 40 -12.31 -15.24 12.78
C GLY A 40 -11.12 -14.33 12.50
N GLN A 41 -11.03 -13.72 11.30
CA GLN A 41 -9.92 -12.84 10.90
C GLN A 41 -10.36 -11.38 10.66
N THR A 42 -11.45 -10.91 11.27
CA THR A 42 -12.03 -9.58 11.00
C THR A 42 -10.99 -8.45 10.99
N ASN A 43 -10.15 -8.37 12.01
CA ASN A 43 -9.12 -7.32 12.13
C ASN A 43 -8.03 -7.45 11.06
N TYR A 44 -7.65 -8.68 10.74
CA TYR A 44 -6.64 -8.96 9.72
C TYR A 44 -7.16 -8.70 8.30
N SER A 45 -8.39 -9.12 8.01
CA SER A 45 -9.12 -8.82 6.78
C SER A 45 -9.22 -7.32 6.55
N ALA A 46 -9.62 -6.55 7.57
CA ALA A 46 -9.69 -5.09 7.50
C ALA A 46 -8.32 -4.48 7.19
N ALA A 47 -7.26 -4.91 7.88
CA ALA A 47 -5.91 -4.43 7.64
C ALA A 47 -5.43 -4.72 6.20
N LYS A 48 -5.67 -5.92 5.68
CA LYS A 48 -5.25 -6.31 4.33
C LYS A 48 -6.07 -5.65 3.23
N ALA A 49 -7.37 -5.44 3.45
CA ALA A 49 -8.20 -4.62 2.59
C ALA A 49 -7.69 -3.17 2.53
N GLY A 50 -7.29 -2.62 3.68
CA GLY A 50 -6.68 -1.29 3.78
C GLY A 50 -5.40 -1.16 2.95
N VAL A 51 -4.51 -2.17 2.98
CA VAL A 51 -3.31 -2.19 2.13
C VAL A 51 -3.67 -2.18 0.65
N ILE A 52 -4.66 -2.98 0.23
CA ILE A 52 -5.13 -3.01 -1.16
C ILE A 52 -5.65 -1.62 -1.60
N GLY A 53 -6.47 -0.99 -0.77
CA GLY A 53 -7.00 0.35 -1.03
C GLY A 53 -5.89 1.40 -1.11
N ALA A 54 -4.99 1.41 -0.14
CA ALA A 54 -3.88 2.36 -0.08
C ALA A 54 -2.95 2.24 -1.30
N THR A 55 -2.63 1.02 -1.75
CA THR A 55 -1.81 0.82 -2.96
C THR A 55 -2.49 1.37 -4.20
N LYS A 56 -3.80 1.13 -4.38
CA LYS A 56 -4.55 1.64 -5.53
C LYS A 56 -4.58 3.16 -5.54
N SER A 57 -4.88 3.79 -4.40
CA SER A 57 -4.88 5.26 -4.28
C SER A 57 -3.50 5.85 -4.55
N LEU A 58 -2.45 5.28 -3.95
CA LEU A 58 -1.07 5.75 -4.15
C LEU A 58 -0.63 5.63 -5.61
N ALA A 59 -1.02 4.56 -6.31
CA ALA A 59 -0.70 4.40 -7.72
C ALA A 59 -1.27 5.54 -8.58
N LEU A 60 -2.51 5.99 -8.29
CA LEU A 60 -3.14 7.11 -8.99
C LEU A 60 -2.46 8.45 -8.67
N GLU A 61 -2.06 8.67 -7.41
CA GLU A 61 -1.34 9.88 -6.99
C GLU A 61 0.03 10.01 -7.69
N LEU A 62 0.76 8.90 -7.78
CA LEU A 62 2.10 8.87 -8.37
C LEU A 62 2.09 8.81 -9.90
N ALA A 63 1.03 8.29 -10.53
CA ALA A 63 0.91 8.23 -11.99
C ALA A 63 1.01 9.63 -12.64
N LYS A 64 0.51 10.68 -11.97
CA LYS A 64 0.60 12.07 -12.44
C LYS A 64 2.00 12.68 -12.31
N ARG A 65 2.92 12.03 -11.60
CA ARG A 65 4.24 12.57 -11.21
C ARG A 65 5.40 11.84 -11.90
N LYS A 66 5.12 11.18 -13.03
CA LYS A 66 6.08 10.39 -13.82
C LYS A 66 7.20 11.25 -14.42
#